data_AF-A0A9K3M1W8-F1
#
_entry.id   AF-A0A9K3M1W8-F1
#
_cell.length_a   1.000
_cell.length_b   1.000
_cell.length_c   1.000
_cell.angle_alpha   90.00
_cell.angle_beta   90.00
_cell.angle_gamma   90.00
#
_symmetry.space_group_name_H-M   'P 1'
#
loop_
_entity.id
_entity.type
_entity.pdbx_description
1 polymer ?
#
loop_
_entity_poly.entity_id
_entity_poly.type
_entity_poly.pdbx_seq_one_letter_code
_entity_poly.pdbx_strand_id
1 'polypeptide(L)'
;MTFKSSWLGEGDRYNYGQLCVPTYPCRKTQSSKINFYSKDEQIPYLLALLMGLQHCFAMVGGLITPPLVIFRFTVCDFPGCPDLETYAVSAALIASGVCSLLNLSKFKVPYVEKLFGRDMYVGSGILSVMGTSFTFLPIFEIAINQMKNDGWDGRSAYGAMLGTSMVCCLFELAFSLMPISYIKRLFPPQITSITVILLGIALTGTGMKYWGGGVVCAEMGWKTHQQVINANVTLPPPFATCNVGETSEYYGTAAYVGLGFTVLVSLVIIELFGSVFMRNCNVIIALLIGYAVAAFTRFPGGERYVTNDNIVAAAPVTFVWVETFPLSFYPAAVVPLVIAYLVTTVETVGDISATFEASQLDTTGDFYSTSLQGGLSSDGLCSIISGLMTSMPNTTFSQNNGVISLTKCASRRAGFGAAFWMIVLGVFGKFAGVITAIPDCVLGGMTIFLFANVLVSGINLTSNVDLNSRRNKFIMALSLAIGAGVTVWPYAFQDMRASPYTAAFWTCADCSTVMKGVRNGVSIFLSTGYCVGTVIAMLLNAILPGDAPVAYDDHDTMVVHKEKSFYDDEERNDVKKETPADGSEESDEKAEPEAAAATADLEA
;
A
#
# COMPACT_ATOMS: atom_id res chain seq x y z
N MET A 1 -23.45 24.43 22.90
CA MET A 1 -22.24 23.63 23.17
C MET A 1 -21.18 24.55 23.76
N THR A 2 -20.67 24.20 24.94
CA THR A 2 -19.52 24.88 25.56
C THR A 2 -18.25 24.53 24.79
N PHE A 3 -17.26 25.42 24.74
CA PHE A 3 -15.96 25.16 24.10
C PHE A 3 -15.35 23.82 24.59
N LYS A 4 -15.48 23.56 25.89
CA LYS A 4 -15.06 22.31 26.54
C LYS A 4 -15.77 21.07 25.99
N SER A 5 -17.09 21.13 25.77
CA SER A 5 -17.88 20.00 25.27
C SER A 5 -17.53 19.64 23.82
N SER A 6 -17.25 20.64 22.97
CA SER A 6 -16.90 20.42 21.56
C SER A 6 -15.44 19.98 21.36
N TRP A 7 -14.51 20.43 22.21
CA TRP A 7 -13.09 20.10 22.08
C TRP A 7 -12.67 18.82 22.81
N LEU A 8 -13.09 18.67 24.08
CA LEU A 8 -12.67 17.55 24.93
C LEU A 8 -13.72 16.42 24.98
N GLY A 9 -14.97 16.73 24.62
CA GLY A 9 -16.11 15.84 24.85
C GLY A 9 -16.61 15.93 26.30
N GLU A 10 -17.86 15.53 26.54
CA GLU A 10 -18.44 15.39 27.87
C GLU A 10 -18.65 13.90 28.20
N GLY A 11 -18.22 13.48 29.40
CA GLY A 11 -18.44 12.12 29.95
C GLY A 11 -17.28 11.14 29.82
N ASP A 12 -17.40 9.99 30.51
CA ASP A 12 -16.41 8.90 30.59
C ASP A 12 -16.21 8.12 29.27
N ARG A 13 -16.90 8.53 28.20
CA ARG A 13 -16.85 7.86 26.88
C ARG A 13 -15.53 8.10 26.14
N TYR A 14 -14.86 9.22 26.40
CA TYR A 14 -13.62 9.63 25.72
C TYR A 14 -12.41 9.47 26.66
N ASN A 15 -11.93 8.24 26.82
CA ASN A 15 -10.80 7.96 27.70
C ASN A 15 -9.45 8.10 26.97
N TYR A 16 -8.91 9.32 26.96
CA TYR A 16 -7.61 9.63 26.35
C TYR A 16 -6.44 8.85 26.97
N GLY A 17 -6.55 8.44 28.24
CA GLY A 17 -5.52 7.65 28.91
C GLY A 17 -5.34 6.27 28.30
N GLN A 18 -6.43 5.60 27.93
CA GLN A 18 -6.40 4.25 27.35
C GLN A 18 -5.69 4.17 26.00
N LEU A 19 -5.64 5.28 25.25
CA LEU A 19 -4.91 5.37 23.99
C LEU A 19 -3.39 5.33 24.17
N CYS A 20 -2.89 5.86 25.29
CA CYS A 20 -1.47 6.07 25.54
C CYS A 20 -0.87 5.11 26.57
N VAL A 21 -1.66 4.31 27.29
CA VAL A 21 -1.16 3.37 28.29
C VAL A 21 -0.59 2.11 27.60
N PRO A 22 0.67 1.74 27.85
CA PRO A 22 1.29 0.54 27.27
C PRO A 22 0.68 -0.75 27.84
N THR A 23 0.58 -1.76 27.00
CA THR A 23 0.09 -3.09 27.37
C THR A 23 1.25 -3.95 27.89
N TYR A 24 1.16 -4.40 29.15
CA TYR A 24 2.13 -5.33 29.74
C TYR A 24 1.67 -6.79 29.53
N PRO A 25 2.49 -7.66 28.90
CA PRO A 25 2.08 -9.04 28.59
C PRO A 25 1.76 -9.89 29.83
N CYS A 26 2.30 -9.55 31.01
CA CYS A 26 2.06 -10.29 32.26
C CYS A 26 0.93 -9.73 33.14
N ARG A 27 0.32 -8.59 32.78
CA ARG A 27 -0.78 -8.01 33.56
C ARG A 27 -2.09 -8.48 32.92
N LYS A 28 -2.95 -9.17 33.67
CA LYS A 28 -4.34 -9.44 33.25
C LYS A 28 -5.01 -8.09 33.01
N THR A 29 -5.02 -7.64 31.76
CA THR A 29 -5.65 -6.39 31.36
C THR A 29 -7.13 -6.54 31.69
N GLN A 30 -7.66 -5.74 32.62
CA GLN A 30 -9.11 -5.60 32.71
C GLN A 30 -9.57 -5.18 31.31
N SER A 31 -10.40 -6.01 30.68
CA SER A 31 -10.96 -5.73 29.36
C SER A 31 -11.85 -4.50 29.46
N SER A 32 -11.24 -3.31 29.39
CA SER A 32 -11.98 -2.08 29.28
C SER A 32 -12.53 -2.04 27.86
N LYS A 33 -13.86 -2.12 27.74
CA LYS A 33 -14.56 -2.11 26.45
C LYS A 33 -14.10 -0.89 25.64
N ILE A 34 -13.48 -1.12 24.48
CA ILE A 34 -13.16 -0.05 23.53
C ILE A 34 -14.46 0.40 22.89
N ASN A 35 -14.75 1.70 22.94
CA ASN A 35 -15.95 2.26 22.31
C ASN A 35 -15.78 2.29 20.79
N PHE A 36 -16.76 1.76 20.07
CA PHE A 36 -16.82 1.91 18.62
C PHE A 36 -17.39 3.29 18.25
N TYR A 37 -16.68 4.02 17.39
CA TYR A 37 -17.13 5.30 16.84
C TYR A 37 -17.59 5.10 15.40
N SER A 38 -18.86 5.39 15.13
CA SER A 38 -19.44 5.17 13.81
C SER A 38 -19.00 6.23 12.80
N LYS A 39 -19.24 5.96 11.52
CA LYS A 39 -18.82 6.78 10.38
C LYS A 39 -19.21 8.26 10.50
N ASP A 40 -20.46 8.53 10.85
CA ASP A 40 -21.05 9.87 10.91
C ASP A 40 -21.10 10.43 12.34
N GLU A 41 -20.45 9.75 13.28
CA GLU A 41 -20.41 10.18 14.65
C GLU A 41 -19.57 11.45 14.82
N GLN A 42 -20.17 12.41 15.52
CA GLN A 42 -19.56 13.70 15.83
C GLN A 42 -18.61 13.56 17.04
N ILE A 43 -17.42 12.99 16.80
CA ILE A 43 -16.36 12.94 17.82
C ILE A 43 -15.79 14.34 18.13
N PRO A 44 -15.28 14.58 19.35
CA PRO A 44 -14.65 15.85 19.74
C PRO A 44 -13.47 16.21 18.84
N TYR A 45 -13.22 17.51 18.64
CA TYR A 45 -12.15 17.97 17.74
C TYR A 45 -10.76 17.48 18.15
N LEU A 46 -10.45 17.45 19.45
CA LEU A 46 -9.16 16.94 19.91
C LEU A 46 -8.99 15.46 19.57
N LEU A 47 -10.02 14.64 19.83
CA LEU A 47 -9.99 13.22 19.50
C LEU A 47 -9.87 13.01 17.98
N ALA A 48 -10.60 13.79 17.18
CA ALA A 48 -10.48 13.75 15.72
C ALA A 48 -9.06 14.07 15.24
N LEU A 49 -8.40 15.08 15.83
CA LEU A 49 -7.02 15.43 15.51
C LEU A 49 -6.01 14.36 15.96
N LEU A 50 -6.21 13.74 17.12
CA LEU A 50 -5.34 12.67 17.62
C LEU A 50 -5.48 11.38 16.79
N MET A 51 -6.72 10.96 16.50
CA MET A 51 -6.98 9.83 15.61
C MET A 51 -6.48 10.13 14.20
N GLY A 52 -6.70 11.34 13.71
CA GLY A 52 -6.18 11.79 12.43
C GLY A 52 -4.66 11.73 12.35
N LEU A 53 -3.96 12.15 13.42
CA LEU A 53 -2.50 12.06 13.50
C LEU A 53 -2.05 10.59 13.43
N GLN A 54 -2.76 9.70 14.10
CA GLN A 54 -2.48 8.26 14.10
C GLN A 54 -2.65 7.66 12.69
N HIS A 55 -3.75 7.98 12.00
CA HIS A 55 -3.93 7.58 10.60
C HIS A 55 -2.83 8.13 9.71
N CYS A 56 -2.50 9.43 9.84
CA CYS A 56 -1.39 10.04 9.10
C CYS A 56 -0.09 9.25 9.32
N PHE A 57 0.31 9.04 10.57
CA PHE A 57 1.52 8.30 10.95
C PHE A 57 1.54 6.83 10.52
N ALA A 58 0.39 6.15 10.51
CA ALA A 58 0.30 4.79 9.98
C ALA A 58 0.64 4.71 8.49
N MET A 59 0.35 5.77 7.74
CA MET A 59 0.52 5.80 6.29
C MET A 59 1.78 6.54 5.84
N VAL A 60 2.34 7.45 6.64
CA VAL A 60 3.48 8.30 6.28
C VAL A 60 4.62 7.52 5.63
N GLY A 61 5.02 6.37 6.20
CA GLY A 61 6.09 5.55 5.62
C GLY A 61 5.80 5.11 4.18
N GLY A 62 4.53 4.80 3.89
CA GLY A 62 4.08 4.47 2.54
C GLY A 62 3.95 5.67 1.61
N LEU A 63 3.57 6.84 2.10
CA LEU A 63 3.45 8.07 1.30
C LEU A 63 4.80 8.66 0.89
N ILE A 64 5.78 8.65 1.80
CA ILE A 64 7.09 9.30 1.56
C ILE A 64 8.03 8.44 0.72
N THR A 65 7.84 7.12 0.69
CA THR A 65 8.78 6.21 0.04
C THR A 65 8.79 6.37 -1.49
N PRO A 66 7.66 6.35 -2.23
CA PRO A 66 7.68 6.49 -3.69
C PRO A 66 8.37 7.77 -4.20
N PRO A 67 8.07 8.99 -3.71
CA PRO A 67 8.75 10.19 -4.16
C PRO A 67 10.24 10.16 -3.79
N LEU A 68 10.61 9.70 -2.60
CA LEU A 68 12.01 9.62 -2.18
C LEU A 68 12.80 8.67 -3.09
N VAL A 69 12.23 7.51 -3.41
CA VAL A 69 12.86 6.52 -4.30
C VAL A 69 13.06 7.06 -5.71
N ILE A 70 12.01 7.59 -6.33
CA ILE A 70 12.10 8.07 -7.73
C ILE A 70 13.10 9.20 -7.85
N PHE A 71 13.05 10.19 -6.95
CA PHE A 71 13.88 11.36 -7.08
C PHE A 71 15.35 11.02 -6.84
N ARG A 72 15.64 10.27 -5.78
CA ARG A 72 16.98 9.90 -5.38
C ARG A 72 17.68 8.99 -6.40
N PHE A 73 16.98 8.01 -6.94
CA PHE A 73 17.61 6.95 -7.75
C PHE A 73 17.36 7.06 -9.25
N THR A 74 16.29 7.75 -9.67
CA THR A 74 15.90 7.75 -11.09
C THR A 74 15.99 9.14 -11.71
N VAL A 75 15.53 10.18 -11.01
CA VAL A 75 15.52 11.56 -11.54
C VAL A 75 16.89 12.22 -11.40
N CYS A 76 17.54 12.08 -10.24
CA CYS A 76 18.74 12.86 -9.90
C CYS A 76 20.07 12.08 -9.98
N ASP A 77 20.04 10.80 -10.35
CA ASP A 77 21.22 9.93 -10.58
C ASP A 77 22.27 9.83 -9.47
N PHE A 78 21.96 10.27 -8.24
CA PHE A 78 22.88 10.34 -7.11
C PHE A 78 24.12 11.26 -7.36
N PRO A 79 24.59 12.10 -6.42
CA PRO A 79 23.98 12.70 -5.23
C PRO A 79 23.42 14.12 -5.55
N GLY A 80 22.78 14.29 -6.71
CA GLY A 80 22.73 15.58 -7.40
C GLY A 80 21.68 16.61 -7.00
N CYS A 81 20.62 16.32 -6.21
CA CYS A 81 19.58 17.32 -5.87
C CYS A 81 18.80 17.00 -4.57
N PRO A 82 19.37 17.16 -3.36
CA PRO A 82 18.62 16.98 -2.10
C PRO A 82 17.40 17.92 -1.97
N ASP A 83 17.47 19.09 -2.61
CA ASP A 83 16.36 20.06 -2.65
C ASP A 83 15.12 19.48 -3.35
N LEU A 84 15.31 18.69 -4.41
CA LEU A 84 14.20 18.06 -5.15
C LEU A 84 13.58 16.92 -4.36
N GLU A 85 14.38 16.16 -3.60
CA GLU A 85 13.87 15.08 -2.74
C GLU A 85 12.99 15.64 -1.62
N THR A 86 13.47 16.68 -0.93
CA THR A 86 12.71 17.34 0.14
C THR A 86 11.43 17.99 -0.38
N TYR A 87 11.51 18.59 -1.57
CA TYR A 87 10.34 19.08 -2.29
C TYR A 87 9.34 17.96 -2.61
N ALA A 88 9.80 16.85 -3.19
CA ALA A 88 8.93 15.77 -3.66
C ALA A 88 8.17 15.09 -2.50
N VAL A 89 8.84 14.88 -1.36
CA VAL A 89 8.20 14.36 -0.14
C VAL A 89 7.12 15.33 0.36
N SER A 90 7.41 16.63 0.34
CA SER A 90 6.46 17.67 0.75
C SER A 90 5.25 17.74 -0.18
N ALA A 91 5.49 17.75 -1.50
CA ALA A 91 4.45 17.78 -2.52
C ALA A 91 3.54 16.55 -2.43
N ALA A 92 4.10 15.36 -2.22
CA ALA A 92 3.33 14.13 -2.03
C ALA A 92 2.42 14.19 -0.80
N LEU A 93 2.93 14.66 0.36
CA LEU A 93 2.12 14.82 1.57
C LEU A 93 0.96 15.81 1.37
N ILE A 94 1.23 16.97 0.76
CA ILE A 94 0.17 17.96 0.50
C ILE A 94 -0.85 17.41 -0.50
N ALA A 95 -0.39 16.80 -1.60
CA ALA A 95 -1.27 16.21 -2.61
C ALA A 95 -2.15 15.11 -2.03
N SER A 96 -1.58 14.17 -1.28
CA SER A 96 -2.33 13.10 -0.61
C SER A 96 -3.32 13.66 0.42
N GLY A 97 -2.97 14.71 1.15
CA GLY A 97 -3.89 15.41 2.05
C GLY A 97 -5.09 16.03 1.32
N VAL A 98 -4.85 16.77 0.23
CA VAL A 98 -5.92 17.35 -0.61
C VAL A 98 -6.80 16.27 -1.23
N CYS A 99 -6.19 15.22 -1.77
CA CYS A 99 -6.90 14.09 -2.36
C CYS A 99 -7.76 13.35 -1.30
N SER A 100 -7.25 13.22 -0.09
CA SER A 100 -7.99 12.63 1.03
C SER A 100 -9.22 13.47 1.41
N LEU A 101 -9.11 14.80 1.44
CA LEU A 101 -10.29 15.67 1.67
C LEU A 101 -11.38 15.44 0.63
N LEU A 102 -10.98 15.28 -0.64
CA LEU A 102 -11.89 14.99 -1.74
C LEU A 102 -12.54 13.62 -1.58
N ASN A 103 -11.78 12.56 -1.27
CA ASN A 103 -12.34 11.22 -1.13
C ASN A 103 -13.28 11.06 0.07
N LEU A 104 -12.94 11.69 1.20
CA LEU A 104 -13.76 11.72 2.42
C LEU A 104 -15.09 12.46 2.20
N SER A 105 -15.10 13.41 1.26
CA SER A 105 -16.25 14.24 0.91
C SER A 105 -17.00 13.60 -0.25
N LYS A 106 -18.09 12.88 0.03
CA LYS A 106 -18.96 12.34 -1.02
C LYS A 106 -19.91 13.42 -1.54
N PHE A 107 -19.80 13.76 -2.81
CA PHE A 107 -20.73 14.66 -3.49
C PHE A 107 -21.19 14.08 -4.83
N LYS A 108 -22.48 14.31 -5.17
CA LYS A 108 -23.05 13.95 -6.47
C LYS A 108 -22.63 15.02 -7.48
N VAL A 109 -22.04 14.61 -8.59
CA VAL A 109 -21.64 15.56 -9.64
C VAL A 109 -22.88 15.98 -10.42
N PRO A 110 -23.24 17.28 -10.43
CA PRO A 110 -24.42 17.75 -11.11
C PRO A 110 -24.27 17.62 -12.63
N TYR A 111 -25.38 17.45 -13.35
CA TYR A 111 -25.48 17.39 -14.82
C TYR A 111 -24.88 16.15 -15.52
N VAL A 112 -24.08 15.31 -14.85
CA VAL A 112 -23.54 14.06 -15.45
C VAL A 112 -24.65 13.06 -15.77
N GLU A 113 -25.70 13.03 -14.95
CA GLU A 113 -26.92 12.23 -15.19
C GLU A 113 -27.55 12.53 -16.57
N LYS A 114 -27.53 13.79 -17.00
CA LYS A 114 -28.07 14.19 -18.31
C LYS A 114 -27.15 13.82 -19.48
N LEU A 115 -25.85 13.68 -19.23
CA LEU A 115 -24.85 13.42 -20.28
C LEU A 115 -24.61 11.91 -20.48
N PHE A 116 -24.55 11.13 -19.40
CA PHE A 116 -24.25 9.70 -19.41
C PHE A 116 -25.42 8.81 -18.94
N GLY A 117 -26.57 9.40 -18.60
CA GLY A 117 -27.77 8.66 -18.16
C GLY A 117 -27.64 8.02 -16.78
N ARG A 118 -26.63 8.42 -15.98
CA ARG A 118 -26.33 7.85 -14.66
C ARG A 118 -25.77 8.86 -13.67
N ASP A 119 -26.08 8.61 -12.40
CA ASP A 119 -25.52 9.35 -11.28
C ASP A 119 -24.05 9.02 -11.09
N MET A 120 -23.21 10.06 -11.05
CA MET A 120 -21.79 9.96 -10.73
C MET A 120 -21.54 10.64 -9.39
N TYR A 121 -20.92 9.90 -8.48
CA TYR A 121 -20.43 10.41 -7.21
C TYR A 121 -18.92 10.61 -7.32
N VAL A 122 -18.41 11.57 -6.56
CA VAL A 122 -16.99 11.74 -6.32
C VAL A 122 -16.77 11.66 -4.83
N GLY A 123 -15.81 10.85 -4.43
CA GLY A 123 -15.50 10.51 -3.05
C GLY A 123 -16.30 9.32 -2.52
N SER A 124 -15.60 8.44 -1.80
CA SER A 124 -16.20 7.29 -1.13
C SER A 124 -17.13 7.68 0.02
N GLY A 125 -16.87 8.81 0.67
CA GLY A 125 -17.68 9.27 1.80
C GLY A 125 -17.61 8.36 3.02
N ILE A 126 -16.54 7.58 3.16
CA ILE A 126 -16.20 6.79 4.35
C ILE A 126 -14.80 7.19 4.81
N LEU A 127 -14.30 6.67 5.92
CA LEU A 127 -12.92 6.90 6.35
C LEU A 127 -11.96 6.14 5.43
N SER A 128 -11.68 6.72 4.26
CA SER A 128 -10.82 6.18 3.21
C SER A 128 -9.82 7.27 2.83
N VAL A 129 -8.61 7.14 3.36
CA VAL A 129 -7.54 8.11 3.16
C VAL A 129 -6.76 7.76 1.90
N MET A 130 -6.28 8.77 1.18
CA MET A 130 -5.55 8.61 -0.07
C MET A 130 -4.06 8.83 0.13
N GLY A 131 -3.25 8.14 -0.67
CA GLY A 131 -1.79 8.23 -0.65
C GLY A 131 -1.18 7.96 -2.01
N THR A 132 0.09 8.31 -2.17
CA THR A 132 0.84 7.97 -3.38
C THR A 132 0.95 6.46 -3.54
N SER A 133 0.58 5.95 -4.72
CA SER A 133 0.50 4.50 -4.95
C SER A 133 1.85 3.90 -5.36
N PHE A 134 2.21 2.79 -4.71
CA PHE A 134 3.38 1.99 -5.08
C PHE A 134 3.20 1.26 -6.42
N THR A 135 1.96 1.12 -6.91
CA THR A 135 1.66 0.46 -8.18
C THR A 135 2.30 1.18 -9.36
N PHE A 136 2.58 2.49 -9.27
CA PHE A 136 3.24 3.24 -10.34
C PHE A 136 4.76 3.28 -10.23
N LEU A 137 5.32 2.97 -9.05
CA LEU A 137 6.74 3.16 -8.77
C LEU A 137 7.64 2.38 -9.74
N PRO A 138 7.49 1.06 -9.95
CA PRO A 138 8.34 0.32 -10.89
C PRO A 138 8.21 0.81 -12.35
N ILE A 139 7.02 1.25 -12.75
CA ILE A 139 6.78 1.75 -14.11
C ILE A 139 7.52 3.06 -14.33
N PHE A 140 7.44 3.98 -13.37
CA PHE A 140 8.18 5.24 -13.42
C PHE A 140 9.69 5.02 -13.44
N GLU A 141 10.21 4.13 -12.58
CA GLU A 141 11.64 3.80 -12.53
C GLU A 141 12.15 3.30 -13.89
N ILE A 142 11.49 2.29 -14.46
CA ILE A 142 11.91 1.68 -15.73
C ILE A 142 11.75 2.69 -16.88
N ALA A 143 10.65 3.43 -16.93
CA ALA A 143 10.39 4.37 -18.03
C ALA A 143 11.34 5.58 -18.01
N ILE A 144 11.62 6.16 -16.83
CA ILE A 144 12.56 7.28 -16.71
C ILE A 144 13.98 6.83 -17.04
N ASN A 145 14.41 5.66 -16.57
CA ASN A 145 15.72 5.10 -16.94
C ASN A 145 15.84 4.86 -18.45
N GLN A 146 14.80 4.34 -19.08
CA GLN A 146 14.77 4.17 -20.54
C GLN A 146 14.85 5.52 -21.26
N MET A 147 14.10 6.53 -20.83
CA MET A 147 14.15 7.87 -21.41
C MET A 147 15.52 8.54 -21.27
N LYS A 148 16.18 8.36 -20.13
CA LYS A 148 17.54 8.88 -19.91
C LYS A 148 18.56 8.23 -20.82
N ASN A 149 18.44 6.91 -21.07
CA ASN A 149 19.25 6.23 -22.08
C ASN A 149 18.98 6.78 -23.50
N ASP A 150 17.74 7.18 -23.78
CA ASP A 150 17.36 7.86 -25.01
C ASP A 150 17.79 9.36 -25.04
N GLY A 151 18.50 9.84 -24.00
CA GLY A 151 19.10 11.18 -23.91
C GLY A 151 18.26 12.23 -23.19
N TRP A 152 17.17 11.85 -22.51
CA TRP A 152 16.32 12.78 -21.77
C TRP A 152 16.94 13.19 -20.43
N ASP A 153 16.71 14.43 -20.03
CA ASP A 153 16.97 14.86 -18.65
C ASP A 153 15.97 14.24 -17.66
N GLY A 154 16.42 13.93 -16.45
CA GLY A 154 15.61 13.26 -15.42
C GLY A 154 14.36 14.06 -15.04
N ARG A 155 14.45 15.39 -14.93
CA ARG A 155 13.29 16.24 -14.61
C ARG A 155 12.26 16.22 -15.74
N SER A 156 12.74 16.24 -16.98
CA SER A 156 11.89 16.18 -18.17
C SER A 156 11.22 14.82 -18.33
N ALA A 157 11.94 13.74 -18.03
CA ALA A 157 11.40 12.38 -18.00
C ALA A 157 10.34 12.21 -16.91
N TYR A 158 10.55 12.75 -15.71
CA TYR A 158 9.53 12.76 -14.65
C TYR A 158 8.27 13.54 -15.07
N GLY A 159 8.44 14.74 -15.62
CA GLY A 159 7.31 15.53 -16.15
C GLY A 159 6.55 14.84 -17.28
N ALA A 160 7.24 14.07 -18.13
CA ALA A 160 6.61 13.23 -19.15
C ALA A 160 5.80 12.08 -18.55
N MET A 161 6.31 11.43 -17.49
CA MET A 161 5.55 10.39 -16.78
C MET A 161 4.32 10.96 -16.10
N LEU A 162 4.40 12.13 -15.45
CA LEU A 162 3.25 12.81 -14.86
C LEU A 162 2.18 13.14 -15.91
N GLY A 163 2.58 13.73 -17.04
CA GLY A 163 1.64 14.02 -18.13
C GLY A 163 0.98 12.76 -18.69
N THR A 164 1.76 11.69 -18.86
CA THR A 164 1.23 10.40 -19.35
C THR A 164 0.29 9.74 -18.34
N SER A 165 0.61 9.78 -17.04
CA SER A 165 -0.23 9.21 -16.00
C SER A 165 -1.56 9.95 -15.86
N MET A 166 -1.57 11.27 -16.02
CA MET A 166 -2.82 12.07 -16.03
C MET A 166 -3.73 11.75 -17.23
N VAL A 167 -3.15 11.41 -18.38
CA VAL A 167 -3.95 10.93 -19.53
C VAL A 167 -4.47 9.52 -19.29
N CYS A 168 -3.64 8.63 -18.74
CA CYS A 168 -4.00 7.23 -18.53
C CYS A 168 -5.04 7.06 -17.41
N CYS A 169 -5.12 7.94 -16.41
CA CYS A 169 -6.15 7.85 -15.37
C CYS A 169 -7.57 8.09 -15.91
N LEU A 170 -7.71 8.67 -17.10
CA LEU A 170 -9.02 8.79 -17.77
C LEU A 170 -9.66 7.41 -18.01
N PHE A 171 -8.86 6.35 -18.15
CA PHE A 171 -9.36 4.98 -18.21
C PHE A 171 -9.98 4.56 -16.87
N GLU A 172 -9.34 4.86 -15.74
CA GLU A 172 -9.89 4.60 -14.40
C GLU A 172 -11.18 5.40 -14.17
N LEU A 173 -11.23 6.66 -14.57
CA LEU A 173 -12.47 7.45 -14.55
C LEU A 173 -13.56 6.82 -15.42
N ALA A 174 -13.22 6.30 -16.61
CA ALA A 174 -14.17 5.58 -17.44
C ALA A 174 -14.66 4.29 -16.77
N PHE A 175 -13.78 3.54 -16.09
CA PHE A 175 -14.18 2.36 -15.31
C PHE A 175 -15.07 2.73 -14.13
N SER A 176 -14.86 3.89 -13.51
CA SER A 176 -15.73 4.38 -12.43
C SER A 176 -17.17 4.66 -12.89
N LEU A 177 -17.44 4.77 -14.20
CA LEU A 177 -18.80 4.89 -14.74
C LEU A 177 -19.46 3.52 -15.02
N MET A 178 -18.67 2.45 -15.03
CA MET A 178 -19.18 1.10 -15.24
C MET A 178 -19.87 0.58 -13.97
N PRO A 179 -20.91 -0.27 -14.10
CA PRO A 179 -21.50 -0.91 -12.93
C PRO A 179 -20.46 -1.82 -12.25
N ILE A 180 -20.44 -1.79 -10.93
CA ILE A 180 -19.51 -2.58 -10.12
C ILE A 180 -19.60 -4.08 -10.39
N SER A 181 -20.78 -4.58 -10.75
CA SER A 181 -20.97 -5.99 -11.16
C SER A 181 -20.11 -6.36 -12.37
N TYR A 182 -19.88 -5.44 -13.30
CA TYR A 182 -18.99 -5.66 -14.44
C TYR A 182 -17.53 -5.62 -14.03
N ILE A 183 -17.14 -4.69 -13.14
CA ILE A 183 -15.76 -4.62 -12.61
C ILE A 183 -15.41 -5.91 -11.86
N LYS A 184 -16.30 -6.38 -10.97
CA LYS A 184 -16.14 -7.66 -10.25
C LYS A 184 -16.09 -8.87 -11.18
N ARG A 185 -16.76 -8.80 -12.34
CA ARG A 185 -16.71 -9.85 -13.37
C ARG A 185 -15.44 -9.80 -14.22
N LEU A 186 -14.92 -8.60 -14.49
CA LEU A 186 -13.67 -8.38 -15.21
C LEU A 186 -12.46 -8.79 -14.36
N PHE A 187 -12.54 -8.54 -13.06
CA PHE A 187 -11.52 -8.83 -12.06
C PHE A 187 -12.09 -9.69 -10.93
N PRO A 188 -12.31 -10.99 -11.15
CA PRO A 188 -12.73 -11.90 -10.10
C PRO A 188 -11.62 -12.05 -9.04
N PRO A 189 -11.96 -12.49 -7.81
CA PRO A 189 -11.04 -12.52 -6.66
C PRO A 189 -9.70 -13.24 -6.91
N GLN A 190 -9.67 -14.23 -7.81
CA GLN A 190 -8.41 -14.88 -8.17
C GLN A 190 -7.44 -13.94 -8.88
N ILE A 191 -7.91 -13.07 -9.76
CA ILE A 191 -7.04 -12.13 -10.48
C ILE A 191 -6.55 -11.06 -9.51
N THR A 192 -7.47 -10.52 -8.70
CA THR A 192 -7.17 -9.45 -7.75
C THR A 192 -6.10 -9.88 -6.74
N SER A 193 -6.23 -11.09 -6.17
CA SER A 193 -5.25 -11.66 -5.23
C SER A 193 -3.88 -11.89 -5.89
N ILE A 194 -3.82 -12.52 -7.07
CA ILE A 194 -2.56 -12.72 -7.81
C ILE A 194 -1.83 -11.40 -8.04
N THR A 195 -2.56 -10.38 -8.51
CA THR A 195 -2.01 -9.06 -8.81
C THR A 195 -1.38 -8.41 -7.56
N VAL A 196 -2.11 -8.37 -6.44
CA VAL A 196 -1.63 -7.74 -5.20
C VAL A 196 -0.46 -8.53 -4.60
N ILE A 197 -0.49 -9.87 -4.68
CA ILE A 197 0.64 -10.72 -4.27
C ILE A 197 1.90 -10.38 -5.07
N LEU A 198 1.79 -10.30 -6.40
CA LEU A 198 2.94 -9.98 -7.26
C LEU A 198 3.46 -8.56 -7.03
N LEU A 199 2.57 -7.61 -6.78
CA LEU A 199 2.95 -6.25 -6.40
C LEU A 199 3.76 -6.27 -5.09
N GLY A 200 3.28 -6.96 -4.06
CA GLY A 200 3.99 -7.11 -2.79
C GLY A 200 5.37 -7.78 -2.93
N ILE A 201 5.50 -8.82 -3.77
CA ILE A 201 6.79 -9.47 -4.06
C ILE A 201 7.75 -8.48 -4.74
N ALA A 202 7.28 -7.73 -5.73
CA ALA A 202 8.11 -6.77 -6.46
C ALA A 202 8.65 -5.66 -5.56
N LEU A 203 7.79 -5.13 -4.69
CA LEU A 203 8.16 -4.08 -3.76
C LEU A 203 9.08 -4.60 -2.63
N THR A 204 8.84 -5.81 -2.11
CA THR A 204 9.73 -6.40 -1.08
C THR A 204 11.18 -6.51 -1.59
N GLY A 205 11.37 -6.77 -2.89
CA GLY A 205 12.67 -6.72 -3.54
C GLY A 205 13.34 -5.34 -3.46
N THR A 206 12.61 -4.24 -3.66
CA THR A 206 13.18 -2.89 -3.52
C THR A 206 13.51 -2.55 -2.08
N GLY A 207 12.66 -2.94 -1.12
CA GLY A 207 12.94 -2.81 0.32
C GLY A 207 14.26 -3.48 0.74
N MET A 208 14.54 -4.67 0.21
CA MET A 208 15.80 -5.38 0.46
C MET A 208 17.02 -4.65 -0.14
N LYS A 209 16.87 -4.05 -1.34
CA LYS A 209 17.94 -3.23 -1.95
C LYS A 209 18.27 -2.01 -1.08
N TYR A 210 17.26 -1.35 -0.51
CA TYR A 210 17.47 -0.23 0.41
C TYR A 210 18.16 -0.68 1.70
N TRP A 211 17.74 -1.82 2.26
CA TRP A 211 18.33 -2.35 3.49
C TRP A 211 19.83 -2.64 3.32
N GLY A 212 20.24 -3.12 2.15
CA GLY A 212 21.65 -3.30 1.80
C GLY A 212 22.47 -2.02 1.64
N GLY A 213 21.87 -0.83 1.70
CA GLY A 213 22.57 0.46 1.60
C GLY A 213 22.44 1.17 0.24
N GLY A 214 21.48 0.77 -0.61
CA GLY A 214 21.10 1.54 -1.82
C GLY A 214 20.94 0.71 -3.10
N VAL A 215 20.02 1.15 -3.97
CA VAL A 215 19.62 0.43 -5.21
C VAL A 215 20.70 0.42 -6.28
N VAL A 216 21.39 1.54 -6.48
CA VAL A 216 22.42 1.67 -7.52
C VAL A 216 23.58 0.70 -7.28
N CYS A 217 24.03 0.55 -6.03
CA CYS A 217 25.09 -0.40 -5.67
C CYS A 217 24.58 -1.85 -5.65
N ALA A 218 23.30 -2.09 -5.33
CA ALA A 218 22.69 -3.41 -5.49
C ALA A 218 22.65 -3.86 -6.97
N GLU A 219 22.37 -2.92 -7.88
CA GLU A 219 22.22 -3.20 -9.32
C GLU A 219 23.57 -3.21 -10.06
N MET A 220 24.53 -2.39 -9.65
CA MET A 220 25.88 -2.34 -10.26
C MET A 220 26.91 -3.25 -9.58
N GLY A 221 26.76 -3.54 -8.28
CA GLY A 221 27.82 -4.13 -7.45
C GLY A 221 27.91 -5.66 -7.47
N TRP A 222 26.81 -6.38 -7.71
CA TRP A 222 26.83 -7.86 -7.65
C TRP A 222 26.95 -8.54 -9.02
N LYS A 223 26.48 -7.90 -10.10
CA LYS A 223 26.21 -8.63 -11.36
C LYS A 223 27.29 -8.55 -12.44
N THR A 224 28.35 -7.73 -12.32
CA THR A 224 29.22 -7.47 -13.49
C THR A 224 30.72 -7.30 -13.30
N HIS A 225 31.30 -7.38 -12.09
CA HIS A 225 32.74 -7.10 -11.97
C HIS A 225 33.56 -8.26 -11.39
N GLN A 226 34.19 -9.02 -12.29
CA GLN A 226 35.37 -9.86 -12.02
C GLN A 226 36.54 -9.03 -11.43
N GLN A 227 36.49 -7.70 -11.55
CA GLN A 227 37.44 -6.73 -10.98
C GLN A 227 37.26 -6.47 -9.48
N VAL A 228 36.10 -6.79 -8.89
CA VAL A 228 35.86 -6.62 -7.42
C VAL A 228 36.56 -7.73 -6.63
N ILE A 229 36.85 -8.87 -7.26
CA ILE A 229 37.44 -10.03 -6.58
C ILE A 229 38.98 -10.03 -6.68
N ASN A 230 39.57 -9.42 -7.74
CA ASN A 230 40.98 -9.67 -8.08
C ASN A 230 41.84 -8.45 -8.49
N ALA A 231 41.37 -7.20 -8.36
CA ALA A 231 42.22 -6.04 -8.66
C ALA A 231 42.38 -5.13 -7.44
N ASN A 232 43.63 -4.71 -7.17
CA ASN A 232 43.93 -3.53 -6.37
C ASN A 232 43.26 -2.32 -7.04
N VAL A 233 42.01 -2.07 -6.68
CA VAL A 233 41.30 -0.84 -7.05
C VAL A 233 42.01 0.29 -6.32
N THR A 234 42.66 1.18 -7.08
CA THR A 234 43.09 2.47 -6.57
C THR A 234 41.85 3.24 -6.14
N LEU A 235 41.80 3.63 -4.87
CA LEU A 235 40.71 4.46 -4.35
C LEU A 235 40.72 5.82 -5.06
N PRO A 236 39.56 6.34 -5.51
CA PRO A 236 38.23 5.72 -5.52
C PRO A 236 37.94 4.95 -6.83
N PRO A 237 37.09 3.91 -6.80
CA PRO A 237 36.59 3.26 -8.01
C PRO A 237 35.94 4.28 -8.98
N PRO A 238 35.87 4.00 -10.30
CA PRO A 238 35.33 4.93 -11.29
C PRO A 238 33.81 5.20 -11.13
N PHE A 239 33.15 4.58 -10.16
CA PHE A 239 31.76 4.82 -9.79
C PHE A 239 31.71 5.80 -8.61
N ALA A 240 31.65 7.09 -8.90
CA ALA A 240 31.60 8.17 -7.90
C ALA A 240 30.30 8.23 -7.06
N THR A 241 29.34 7.33 -7.26
CA THR A 241 27.93 7.51 -6.87
C THR A 241 27.38 6.49 -5.87
N CYS A 242 28.21 5.60 -5.31
CA CYS A 242 27.82 4.66 -4.25
C CYS A 242 27.92 5.26 -2.82
N ASN A 243 27.79 6.58 -2.70
CA ASN A 243 27.94 7.27 -1.41
C ASN A 243 26.60 7.87 -1.04
N VAL A 244 25.87 7.30 -0.07
CA VAL A 244 24.93 8.12 0.71
C VAL A 244 25.76 9.28 1.23
N GLY A 245 25.33 10.52 0.95
CA GLY A 245 26.07 11.74 1.23
C GLY A 245 27.03 11.56 2.40
N GLU A 246 28.32 11.51 2.06
CA GLU A 246 29.50 11.52 2.94
C GLU A 246 30.15 10.20 3.38
N THR A 247 29.57 8.99 3.26
CA THR A 247 30.20 7.78 3.86
C THR A 247 30.17 6.52 3.00
N SER A 248 31.35 5.91 2.80
CA SER A 248 31.65 4.92 1.75
C SER A 248 31.83 3.48 2.27
N GLU A 249 30.76 2.83 2.71
CA GLU A 249 30.78 1.37 2.98
C GLU A 249 30.21 0.56 1.82
N TYR A 250 30.73 -0.65 1.63
CA TYR A 250 30.25 -1.55 0.59
C TYR A 250 28.79 -1.95 0.83
N TYR A 251 28.07 -2.18 -0.26
CA TYR A 251 26.71 -2.70 -0.22
C TYR A 251 26.65 -3.99 0.61
N GLY A 252 25.66 -4.08 1.50
CA GLY A 252 25.43 -5.25 2.35
C GLY A 252 26.37 -5.39 3.55
N THR A 253 27.17 -4.35 3.88
CA THR A 253 28.03 -4.36 5.07
C THR A 253 27.20 -4.60 6.34
N ALA A 254 27.79 -5.27 7.33
CA ALA A 254 27.13 -5.62 8.59
C ALA A 254 26.52 -4.39 9.31
N ALA A 255 27.10 -3.20 9.13
CA ALA A 255 26.56 -1.96 9.68
C ALA A 255 25.22 -1.57 9.04
N TYR A 256 25.09 -1.63 7.71
CA TYR A 256 23.82 -1.37 7.02
C TYR A 256 22.75 -2.40 7.38
N VAL A 257 23.13 -3.68 7.39
CA VAL A 257 22.24 -4.76 7.81
C VAL A 257 21.78 -4.53 9.26
N GLY A 258 22.71 -4.20 10.16
CA GLY A 258 22.44 -3.92 11.56
C GLY A 258 21.48 -2.74 11.76
N LEU A 259 21.70 -1.62 11.05
CA LEU A 259 20.83 -0.45 11.14
C LEU A 259 19.39 -0.74 10.68
N GLY A 260 19.20 -1.37 9.52
CA GLY A 260 17.84 -1.77 9.11
C GLY A 260 17.24 -2.85 10.01
N PHE A 261 18.06 -3.75 10.58
CA PHE A 261 17.61 -4.74 11.55
C PHE A 261 17.10 -4.08 12.84
N THR A 262 17.70 -2.96 13.27
CA THR A 262 17.20 -2.22 14.44
C THR A 262 15.77 -1.72 14.24
N VAL A 263 15.39 -1.35 13.02
CA VAL A 263 14.00 -0.96 12.67
C VAL A 263 13.08 -2.15 12.81
N LEU A 264 13.46 -3.32 12.28
CA LEU A 264 12.66 -4.55 12.40
C LEU A 264 12.48 -5.01 13.85
N VAL A 265 13.55 -4.98 14.65
CA VAL A 265 13.46 -5.28 16.08
C VAL A 265 12.55 -4.28 16.80
N SER A 266 12.66 -2.99 16.44
CA SER A 266 11.80 -1.95 17.00
C SER A 266 10.32 -2.18 16.66
N LEU A 267 9.99 -2.61 15.44
CA LEU A 267 8.63 -2.99 15.05
C LEU A 267 8.08 -4.10 15.96
N VAL A 268 8.86 -5.17 16.17
CA VAL A 268 8.46 -6.28 17.05
C VAL A 268 8.26 -5.81 18.49
N ILE A 269 9.18 -5.00 19.02
CA ILE A 269 9.08 -4.46 20.40
C ILE A 269 7.84 -3.59 20.56
N ILE A 270 7.53 -2.73 19.58
CA ILE A 270 6.33 -1.89 19.60
C ILE A 270 5.07 -2.75 19.55
N GLU A 271 5.05 -3.83 18.76
CA GLU A 271 3.89 -4.71 18.70
C GLU A 271 3.69 -5.47 20.03
N LEU A 272 4.78 -5.90 20.67
CA LEU A 272 4.74 -6.59 21.96
C LEU A 272 4.28 -5.68 23.11
N PHE A 273 4.86 -4.49 23.24
CA PHE A 273 4.71 -3.63 24.43
C PHE A 273 3.98 -2.30 24.19
N GLY A 274 3.81 -1.89 22.94
CA GLY A 274 3.20 -0.61 22.58
C GLY A 274 1.73 -0.53 22.96
N SER A 275 1.27 0.69 23.24
CA SER A 275 -0.16 0.98 23.38
C SER A 275 -0.89 0.84 22.04
N VAL A 276 -2.22 0.91 22.04
CA VAL A 276 -3.03 0.91 20.80
C VAL A 276 -2.57 2.02 19.84
N PHE A 277 -2.26 3.21 20.36
CA PHE A 277 -1.72 4.29 19.52
C PHE A 277 -0.36 3.92 18.90
N MET A 278 0.56 3.39 19.70
CA MET A 278 1.90 3.03 19.23
C MET A 278 1.88 1.89 18.21
N ARG A 279 1.04 0.87 18.40
CA ARG A 279 0.90 -0.25 17.46
C ARG A 279 0.42 0.21 16.09
N ASN A 280 -0.52 1.16 16.06
CA ASN A 280 -1.00 1.75 14.82
C ASN A 280 0.00 2.69 14.15
N CYS A 281 0.92 3.28 14.91
CA CYS A 281 2.02 4.09 14.39
C CYS A 281 3.36 3.33 14.39
N ASN A 282 3.33 1.98 14.43
CA ASN A 282 4.53 1.18 14.67
C ASN A 282 5.62 1.44 13.63
N VAL A 283 5.23 1.59 12.36
CA VAL A 283 6.13 1.87 11.24
C VAL A 283 6.93 3.15 11.44
N ILE A 284 6.26 4.29 11.67
CA ILE A 284 6.95 5.56 11.81
C ILE A 284 7.77 5.62 13.11
N ILE A 285 7.28 5.03 14.21
CA ILE A 285 8.02 5.02 15.48
C ILE A 285 9.28 4.15 15.34
N ALA A 286 9.18 2.98 14.71
CA ALA A 286 10.34 2.13 14.44
C ALA A 286 11.36 2.80 13.51
N LEU A 287 10.89 3.51 12.47
CA LEU A 287 11.74 4.30 11.60
C LEU A 287 12.52 5.37 12.38
N LEU A 288 11.83 6.12 13.26
CA LEU A 288 12.46 7.16 14.09
C LEU A 288 13.44 6.58 15.10
N ILE A 289 13.19 5.39 15.66
CA ILE A 289 14.15 4.69 16.52
C ILE A 289 15.39 4.30 15.71
N GLY A 290 15.23 3.70 14.53
CA GLY A 290 16.36 3.35 13.66
C GLY A 290 17.15 4.58 13.22
N TYR A 291 16.48 5.69 12.91
CA TYR A 291 17.11 6.98 12.60
C TYR A 291 17.89 7.53 13.80
N ALA A 292 17.34 7.45 15.01
CA ALA A 292 18.03 7.86 16.23
C ALA A 292 19.29 7.01 16.47
N VAL A 293 19.19 5.69 16.33
CA VAL A 293 20.36 4.79 16.42
C VAL A 293 21.40 5.18 15.38
N ALA A 294 20.99 5.39 14.12
CA ALA A 294 21.89 5.84 13.05
C ALA A 294 22.61 7.15 13.41
N ALA A 295 21.90 8.12 13.96
CA ALA A 295 22.46 9.41 14.36
C ALA A 295 23.51 9.32 15.48
N PHE A 296 23.43 8.31 16.35
CA PHE A 296 24.45 8.05 17.39
C PHE A 296 25.58 7.15 16.93
N THR A 297 25.33 6.29 15.94
CA THR A 297 26.37 5.43 15.35
C THR A 297 27.27 6.22 14.41
N ARG A 298 28.52 5.75 14.27
CA ARG A 298 29.51 6.31 13.35
C ARG A 298 30.13 5.19 12.53
N PHE A 299 30.62 5.54 11.35
CA PHE A 299 31.35 4.62 10.49
C PHE A 299 32.69 4.21 11.13
N PRO A 300 33.27 3.08 10.70
CA PRO A 300 34.64 2.68 11.01
C PRO A 300 35.75 3.73 10.70
N GLY A 301 35.42 4.85 10.05
CA GLY A 301 36.28 6.02 9.84
C GLY A 301 35.96 7.25 10.70
N GLY A 302 34.95 7.19 11.58
CA GLY A 302 34.54 8.29 12.48
C GLY A 302 33.50 9.26 11.91
N GLU A 303 33.09 9.09 10.65
CA GLU A 303 32.01 9.84 10.00
C GLU A 303 30.63 9.45 10.53
N ARG A 304 29.62 10.32 10.33
CA ARG A 304 28.26 10.11 10.86
C ARG A 304 27.32 9.56 9.78
N TYR A 305 26.43 8.65 10.15
CA TYR A 305 25.36 8.17 9.25
C TYR A 305 24.30 9.23 8.94
N VAL A 306 24.15 10.21 9.83
CA VAL A 306 23.15 11.27 9.70
C VAL A 306 23.87 12.60 9.79
N THR A 307 23.75 13.39 8.72
CA THR A 307 24.18 14.79 8.69
C THR A 307 22.98 15.71 8.78
N ASN A 308 23.22 16.95 9.22
CA ASN A 308 22.15 17.95 9.37
C ASN A 308 21.96 18.77 8.09
N ASP A 309 22.72 18.52 7.02
CA ASP A 309 22.78 19.42 5.87
C ASP A 309 21.44 19.51 5.15
N ASN A 310 20.79 18.37 4.92
CA ASN A 310 19.44 18.32 4.34
C ASN A 310 18.40 19.03 5.24
N ILE A 311 18.54 18.92 6.56
CA ILE A 311 17.64 19.56 7.52
C ILE A 311 17.86 21.08 7.52
N VAL A 312 19.11 21.53 7.47
CA VAL A 312 19.45 22.96 7.45
C VAL A 312 19.07 23.61 6.12
N ALA A 313 19.36 22.94 5.01
CA ALA A 313 19.06 23.39 3.65
C ALA A 313 17.55 23.46 3.37
N ALA A 314 16.76 22.54 3.92
CA ALA A 314 15.31 22.52 3.70
C ALA A 314 14.64 23.84 4.12
N ALA A 315 13.80 24.41 3.26
CA ALA A 315 13.05 25.62 3.58
C ALA A 315 12.09 25.35 4.77
N PRO A 316 11.90 26.32 5.69
CA PRO A 316 10.93 26.18 6.79
C PRO A 316 9.49 25.94 6.33
N VAL A 317 9.13 26.55 5.21
CA VAL A 317 7.81 26.47 4.57
C VAL A 317 8.00 26.19 3.09
N THR A 318 7.24 25.25 2.55
CA THR A 318 7.24 24.91 1.12
C THR A 318 5.81 24.73 0.60
N PHE A 319 5.66 24.82 -0.72
CA PHE A 319 4.39 24.69 -1.42
C PHE A 319 4.53 23.80 -2.65
N VAL A 320 3.39 23.41 -3.18
CA VAL A 320 3.18 22.39 -4.21
C VAL A 320 3.73 22.75 -5.60
N TRP A 321 4.12 24.01 -5.82
CA TRP A 321 4.70 24.47 -7.10
C TRP A 321 5.99 25.26 -6.90
N VAL A 322 6.70 25.02 -5.78
CA VAL A 322 8.04 25.58 -5.59
C VAL A 322 8.99 25.05 -6.67
N GLU A 323 8.89 23.76 -6.99
CA GLU A 323 9.52 23.17 -8.17
C GLU A 323 8.44 22.79 -9.19
N THR A 324 8.80 22.82 -10.47
CA THR A 324 7.88 22.41 -11.54
C THR A 324 8.62 21.55 -12.56
N PHE A 325 7.88 20.65 -13.19
CA PHE A 325 8.41 19.74 -14.20
C PHE A 325 7.69 19.99 -15.53
N PRO A 326 8.40 19.97 -16.66
CA PRO A 326 7.79 20.20 -17.95
C PRO A 326 6.87 19.03 -18.30
N LEU A 327 5.57 19.30 -18.35
CA LEU A 327 4.58 18.29 -18.71
C LEU A 327 4.76 17.89 -20.17
N SER A 328 4.89 16.59 -20.39
CA SER A 328 5.03 15.99 -21.72
C SER A 328 4.28 14.67 -21.78
N PHE A 329 4.17 14.07 -22.96
CA PHE A 329 3.53 12.78 -23.16
C PHE A 329 4.54 11.76 -23.65
N TYR A 330 4.60 10.61 -22.98
CA TYR A 330 5.47 9.49 -23.30
C TYR A 330 4.64 8.27 -23.71
N PRO A 331 4.37 8.09 -25.02
CA PRO A 331 3.45 7.06 -25.50
C PRO A 331 3.82 5.63 -25.08
N ALA A 332 5.11 5.34 -24.92
CA ALA A 332 5.58 3.99 -24.58
C ALA A 332 5.15 3.55 -23.17
N ALA A 333 4.89 4.46 -22.24
CA ALA A 333 4.41 4.10 -20.89
C ALA A 333 2.88 3.91 -20.82
N VAL A 334 2.12 4.20 -21.88
CA VAL A 334 0.64 4.16 -21.84
C VAL A 334 0.11 2.78 -21.46
N VAL A 335 0.60 1.71 -22.10
CA VAL A 335 0.09 0.35 -21.83
C VAL A 335 0.38 -0.09 -20.39
N PRO A 336 1.63 0.01 -19.87
CA PRO A 336 1.92 -0.25 -18.47
C PRO A 336 1.07 0.60 -17.51
N LEU A 337 0.91 1.89 -17.77
CA LEU A 337 0.15 2.79 -16.91
C LEU A 337 -1.35 2.47 -16.90
N VAL A 338 -1.94 2.13 -18.05
CA VAL A 338 -3.35 1.68 -18.11
C VAL A 338 -3.53 0.41 -17.30
N ILE A 339 -2.59 -0.54 -17.38
CA ILE A 339 -2.63 -1.75 -16.55
C ILE A 339 -2.47 -1.40 -15.08
N ALA A 340 -1.57 -0.49 -14.71
CA ALA A 340 -1.46 -0.02 -13.33
C ALA A 340 -2.76 0.60 -12.82
N TYR A 341 -3.43 1.42 -13.62
CA TYR A 341 -4.74 1.98 -13.27
C TYR A 341 -5.85 0.94 -13.18
N LEU A 342 -5.78 -0.15 -13.96
CA LEU A 342 -6.67 -1.30 -13.78
C LEU A 342 -6.42 -2.02 -12.46
N VAL A 343 -5.14 -2.16 -12.08
CA VAL A 343 -4.75 -2.75 -10.79
C VAL A 343 -5.22 -1.87 -9.62
N THR A 344 -5.04 -0.55 -9.70
CA THR A 344 -5.52 0.38 -8.64
C THR A 344 -7.04 0.36 -8.53
N THR A 345 -7.78 0.26 -9.65
CA THR A 345 -9.24 0.09 -9.61
C THR A 345 -9.64 -1.11 -8.75
N VAL A 346 -8.95 -2.23 -8.92
CA VAL A 346 -9.18 -3.45 -8.15
C VAL A 346 -8.79 -3.28 -6.68
N GLU A 347 -7.61 -2.70 -6.44
CA GLU A 347 -7.08 -2.39 -5.10
C GLU A 347 -8.08 -1.55 -4.31
N THR A 348 -8.59 -0.47 -4.91
CA THR A 348 -9.56 0.43 -4.29
C THR A 348 -10.90 -0.24 -4.01
N VAL A 349 -11.39 -1.11 -4.91
CA VAL A 349 -12.60 -1.88 -4.62
C VAL A 349 -12.39 -2.78 -3.39
N GLY A 350 -11.23 -3.43 -3.30
CA GLY A 350 -10.84 -4.23 -2.14
C GLY A 350 -10.74 -3.40 -0.86
N ASP A 351 -10.03 -2.27 -0.92
CA ASP A 351 -9.77 -1.42 0.23
C ASP A 351 -11.02 -0.77 0.78
N ILE A 352 -11.90 -0.25 -0.08
CA ILE A 352 -13.19 0.29 0.35
C ILE A 352 -14.06 -0.82 0.96
N SER A 353 -14.06 -2.03 0.37
CA SER A 353 -14.82 -3.15 0.95
C SER A 353 -14.31 -3.52 2.34
N ALA A 354 -12.99 -3.60 2.52
CA ALA A 354 -12.36 -3.82 3.83
C ALA A 354 -12.63 -2.66 4.81
N THR A 355 -12.70 -1.41 4.33
CA THR A 355 -13.11 -0.27 5.17
C THR A 355 -14.56 -0.44 5.63
N PHE A 356 -15.47 -0.88 4.77
CA PHE A 356 -16.87 -1.14 5.13
C PHE A 356 -16.97 -2.21 6.22
N GLU A 357 -16.27 -3.33 6.05
CA GLU A 357 -16.22 -4.42 7.03
C GLU A 357 -15.63 -3.94 8.38
N ALA A 358 -14.48 -3.25 8.35
CA ALA A 358 -13.85 -2.69 9.54
C ALA A 358 -14.74 -1.63 10.24
N SER A 359 -15.57 -0.94 9.47
CA SER A 359 -16.52 0.07 9.95
C SER A 359 -17.91 -0.48 10.29
N GLN A 360 -18.11 -1.81 10.24
CA GLN A 360 -19.41 -2.46 10.50
C GLN A 360 -20.55 -1.91 9.63
N LEU A 361 -20.25 -1.55 8.39
CA LEU A 361 -21.22 -1.07 7.39
C LEU A 361 -21.63 -2.23 6.47
N ASP A 362 -22.86 -2.15 5.94
CA ASP A 362 -23.37 -3.14 4.98
C ASP A 362 -22.64 -3.05 3.62
N THR A 363 -22.14 -4.20 3.16
CA THR A 363 -21.39 -4.38 1.91
C THR A 363 -22.28 -4.74 0.71
N THR A 364 -23.60 -4.72 0.87
CA THR A 364 -24.56 -5.10 -0.19
C THR A 364 -25.50 -3.98 -0.62
N GLY A 365 -25.75 -2.99 0.23
CA GLY A 365 -26.67 -1.88 -0.07
C GLY A 365 -26.19 -0.85 -1.10
N ASP A 366 -27.11 0.05 -1.49
CA ASP A 366 -26.85 1.14 -2.45
C ASP A 366 -25.77 2.12 -1.98
N PHE A 367 -25.64 2.30 -0.66
CA PHE A 367 -24.58 3.13 -0.12
C PHE A 367 -23.20 2.54 -0.41
N TYR A 368 -23.04 1.22 -0.38
CA TYR A 368 -21.78 0.55 -0.73
C TYR A 368 -21.44 0.74 -2.20
N SER A 369 -22.39 0.49 -3.10
CA SER A 369 -22.16 0.64 -4.54
C SER A 369 -21.81 2.08 -4.93
N THR A 370 -22.53 3.06 -4.40
CA THR A 370 -22.24 4.48 -4.67
C THR A 370 -20.94 4.96 -4.01
N SER A 371 -20.48 4.32 -2.93
CA SER A 371 -19.20 4.66 -2.27
C SER A 371 -18.02 4.04 -3.00
N LEU A 372 -18.17 2.82 -3.53
CA LEU A 372 -17.19 2.23 -4.44
C LEU A 372 -17.03 3.06 -5.72
N GLN A 373 -18.16 3.40 -6.35
CA GLN A 373 -18.18 4.23 -7.54
C GLN A 373 -17.50 5.58 -7.27
N GLY A 374 -17.87 6.25 -6.18
CA GLY A 374 -17.29 7.55 -5.80
C GLY A 374 -15.81 7.47 -5.44
N GLY A 375 -15.36 6.37 -4.81
CA GLY A 375 -13.95 6.12 -4.52
C GLY A 375 -13.12 5.94 -5.79
N LEU A 376 -13.59 5.13 -6.75
CA LEU A 376 -12.91 4.96 -8.05
C LEU A 376 -12.85 6.27 -8.85
N SER A 377 -13.93 7.06 -8.84
CA SER A 377 -13.90 8.39 -9.46
C SER A 377 -12.94 9.32 -8.75
N SER A 378 -12.82 9.20 -7.42
CA SER A 378 -11.85 9.95 -6.62
C SER A 378 -10.42 9.58 -6.97
N ASP A 379 -10.07 8.30 -7.11
CA ASP A 379 -8.71 7.86 -7.51
C ASP A 379 -8.27 8.48 -8.83
N GLY A 380 -9.13 8.40 -9.86
CA GLY A 380 -8.83 8.97 -11.16
C GLY A 380 -8.67 10.50 -11.12
N LEU A 381 -9.55 11.21 -10.41
CA LEU A 381 -9.48 12.67 -10.27
C LEU A 381 -8.27 13.10 -9.43
N CYS A 382 -8.01 12.40 -8.33
CA CYS A 382 -6.89 12.65 -7.44
C CYS A 382 -5.55 12.34 -8.11
N SER A 383 -5.50 11.40 -9.05
CA SER A 383 -4.33 11.18 -9.89
C SER A 383 -4.04 12.37 -10.83
N ILE A 384 -5.08 13.04 -11.36
CA ILE A 384 -4.93 14.30 -12.11
C ILE A 384 -4.45 15.41 -11.18
N ILE A 385 -5.14 15.61 -10.05
CA ILE A 385 -4.81 16.64 -9.07
C ILE A 385 -3.37 16.46 -8.58
N SER A 386 -2.99 15.24 -8.19
CA SER A 386 -1.63 14.91 -7.75
C SER A 386 -0.61 15.18 -8.85
N GLY A 387 -0.88 14.79 -10.10
CA GLY A 387 0.01 15.08 -11.24
C GLY A 387 0.20 16.57 -11.51
N LEU A 388 -0.87 17.37 -11.42
CA LEU A 388 -0.79 18.84 -11.50
C LEU A 388 -0.04 19.45 -10.31
N MET A 389 -0.14 18.80 -9.15
CA MET A 389 0.62 19.10 -7.93
C MET A 389 2.05 18.52 -7.96
N THR A 390 2.52 18.03 -9.11
CA THR A 390 3.85 17.43 -9.35
C THR A 390 4.16 16.16 -8.54
N SER A 391 3.12 15.52 -8.02
CA SER A 391 3.20 14.27 -7.27
C SER A 391 2.71 13.10 -8.12
N MET A 392 3.18 11.91 -7.79
CA MET A 392 2.76 10.66 -8.44
C MET A 392 1.26 10.38 -8.25
N PRO A 393 0.66 9.49 -9.06
CA PRO A 393 -0.76 9.13 -8.92
C PRO A 393 -1.12 8.66 -7.49
N ASN A 394 -2.29 9.10 -7.02
CA ASN A 394 -2.79 8.80 -5.67
C ASN A 394 -3.93 7.79 -5.74
N THR A 395 -3.94 6.85 -4.80
CA THR A 395 -4.97 5.81 -4.64
C THR A 395 -5.44 5.72 -3.18
N THR A 396 -6.49 4.94 -2.94
CA THR A 396 -6.95 4.59 -1.60
C THR A 396 -5.90 3.77 -0.84
N PHE A 397 -5.69 4.05 0.44
CA PHE A 397 -4.61 3.43 1.23
C PHE A 397 -5.13 2.33 2.17
N SER A 398 -4.73 1.08 1.91
CA SER A 398 -5.19 -0.13 2.65
C SER A 398 -4.84 -0.16 4.14
N GLN A 399 -3.73 0.45 4.55
CA GLN A 399 -3.25 0.47 5.95
C GLN A 399 -4.26 1.14 6.89
N ASN A 400 -5.06 2.05 6.35
CA ASN A 400 -6.11 2.72 7.08
C ASN A 400 -7.14 1.72 7.66
N ASN A 401 -7.40 0.60 6.96
CA ASN A 401 -8.31 -0.45 7.42
C ASN A 401 -7.82 -1.11 8.72
N GLY A 402 -6.51 -1.32 8.84
CA GLY A 402 -5.89 -1.83 10.06
C GLY A 402 -6.05 -0.88 11.24
N VAL A 403 -5.91 0.43 11.01
CA VAL A 403 -6.10 1.43 12.07
C VAL A 403 -7.55 1.47 12.55
N ILE A 404 -8.53 1.40 11.63
CA ILE A 404 -9.96 1.35 11.99
C ILE A 404 -10.28 0.11 12.81
N SER A 405 -9.78 -1.06 12.38
CA SER A 405 -10.08 -2.32 13.05
C SER A 405 -9.51 -2.40 14.47
N LEU A 406 -8.36 -1.76 14.73
CA LEU A 406 -7.70 -1.70 16.04
C LEU A 406 -8.25 -0.59 16.94
N THR A 407 -8.46 0.62 16.41
CA THR A 407 -8.94 1.77 17.18
C THR A 407 -10.46 1.77 17.41
N LYS A 408 -11.19 0.98 16.60
CA LYS A 408 -12.65 1.00 16.54
C LYS A 408 -13.20 2.39 16.20
N CYS A 409 -12.43 3.22 15.49
CA CYS A 409 -12.85 4.55 15.06
C CYS A 409 -13.03 4.59 13.54
N ALA A 410 -14.28 4.59 13.07
CA ALA A 410 -14.63 4.72 11.65
C ALA A 410 -15.04 6.16 11.27
N SER A 411 -14.98 7.11 12.22
CA SER A 411 -15.51 8.47 12.03
C SER A 411 -14.75 9.23 10.94
N ARG A 412 -15.50 9.85 10.02
CA ARG A 412 -14.93 10.71 8.97
C ARG A 412 -14.16 11.91 9.52
N ARG A 413 -14.49 12.37 10.72
CA ARG A 413 -13.76 13.46 11.38
C ARG A 413 -12.29 13.10 11.65
N ALA A 414 -12.00 11.84 11.98
CA ALA A 414 -10.62 11.37 12.10
C ALA A 414 -9.90 11.45 10.75
N GLY A 415 -10.58 11.09 9.65
CA GLY A 415 -10.05 11.23 8.29
C GLY A 415 -9.74 12.67 7.90
N PHE A 416 -10.65 13.60 8.20
CA PHE A 416 -10.38 15.03 7.99
C PHE A 416 -9.19 15.52 8.82
N GLY A 417 -9.03 15.01 10.05
CA GLY A 417 -7.84 15.24 10.87
C GLY A 417 -6.57 14.69 10.23
N ALA A 418 -6.61 13.50 9.62
CA ALA A 418 -5.47 12.91 8.92
C ALA A 418 -5.06 13.74 7.70
N ALA A 419 -6.03 14.17 6.90
CA ALA A 419 -5.81 15.05 5.76
C ALA A 419 -5.21 16.40 6.19
N PHE A 420 -5.70 16.99 7.28
CA PHE A 420 -5.12 18.19 7.88
C PHE A 420 -3.65 17.98 8.25
N TRP A 421 -3.32 16.90 8.95
CA TRP A 421 -1.93 16.62 9.35
C TRP A 421 -1.01 16.39 8.15
N MET A 422 -1.46 15.69 7.11
CA MET A 422 -0.66 15.51 5.89
C MET A 422 -0.33 16.84 5.20
N ILE A 423 -1.31 17.74 5.06
CA ILE A 423 -1.08 19.08 4.51
C ILE A 423 -0.11 19.87 5.39
N VAL A 424 -0.32 19.87 6.71
CA VAL A 424 0.53 20.60 7.65
C VAL A 424 1.98 20.09 7.61
N LEU A 425 2.19 18.77 7.67
CA LEU A 425 3.52 18.16 7.62
C LEU A 425 4.20 18.37 6.26
N GLY A 426 3.43 18.43 5.17
CA GLY A 426 3.97 18.75 3.86
C GLY A 426 4.32 20.23 3.67
N VAL A 427 3.58 21.15 4.30
CA VAL A 427 3.92 22.59 4.24
C VAL A 427 5.17 22.90 5.07
N PHE A 428 5.36 22.22 6.20
CA PHE A 428 6.57 22.38 7.01
C PHE A 428 7.76 21.61 6.44
N GLY A 429 8.48 22.22 5.49
CA GLY A 429 9.57 21.58 4.74
C GLY A 429 10.72 21.02 5.60
N LYS A 430 10.90 21.49 6.84
CA LYS A 430 11.84 20.86 7.79
C LYS A 430 11.48 19.40 8.11
N PHE A 431 10.20 19.04 8.11
CA PHE A 431 9.78 17.65 8.26
C PHE A 431 10.32 16.81 7.10
N ALA A 432 10.17 17.26 5.86
CA ALA A 432 10.74 16.59 4.71
C ALA A 432 12.28 16.52 4.77
N GLY A 433 12.95 17.57 5.25
CA GLY A 433 14.40 17.56 5.49
C GLY A 433 14.86 16.50 6.50
N VAL A 434 14.07 16.23 7.55
CA VAL A 434 14.34 15.13 8.50
C VAL A 434 14.15 13.78 7.81
N ILE A 435 13.10 13.62 7.00
CA ILE A 435 12.83 12.39 6.26
C ILE A 435 13.92 12.07 5.25
N THR A 436 14.40 13.05 4.48
CA THR A 436 15.46 12.84 3.48
C THR A 436 16.85 12.67 4.12
N ALA A 437 17.03 13.06 5.38
CA ALA A 437 18.24 12.76 6.15
C ALA A 437 18.30 11.31 6.66
N ILE A 438 17.23 10.52 6.48
CA ILE A 438 17.20 9.11 6.90
C ILE A 438 18.13 8.28 6.02
N PRO A 439 19.02 7.45 6.59
CA PRO A 439 19.86 6.54 5.82
C PRO A 439 19.05 5.47 5.07
N ASP A 440 19.49 5.09 3.87
CA ASP A 440 18.79 4.13 3.02
C ASP A 440 18.59 2.77 3.69
N CYS A 441 19.57 2.31 4.49
CA CYS A 441 19.47 1.05 5.23
C CYS A 441 18.36 1.06 6.29
N VAL A 442 18.14 2.20 6.95
CA VAL A 442 17.05 2.40 7.93
C VAL A 442 15.71 2.45 7.21
N LEU A 443 15.63 3.20 6.10
CA LEU A 443 14.46 3.22 5.24
C LEU A 443 14.13 1.82 4.69
N GLY A 444 15.15 1.03 4.34
CA GLY A 444 15.03 -0.36 3.90
C GLY A 444 14.39 -1.28 4.93
N GLY A 445 14.84 -1.19 6.19
CA GLY A 445 14.24 -1.93 7.30
C GLY A 445 12.75 -1.61 7.52
N MET A 446 12.34 -0.36 7.29
CA MET A 446 10.92 0.03 7.34
C MET A 446 10.14 -0.47 6.12
N THR A 447 10.67 -0.22 4.93
CA THR A 447 9.98 -0.48 3.65
C THR A 447 9.77 -1.97 3.40
N ILE A 448 10.72 -2.83 3.77
CA ILE A 448 10.55 -4.29 3.65
C ILE A 448 9.32 -4.78 4.44
N PHE A 449 9.07 -4.23 5.64
CA PHE A 449 7.90 -4.56 6.43
C PHE A 449 6.61 -4.01 5.81
N LEU A 450 6.63 -2.76 5.33
CA LEU A 450 5.48 -2.16 4.63
C LEU A 450 5.08 -2.98 3.39
N PHE A 451 6.05 -3.43 2.61
CA PHE A 451 5.82 -4.23 1.40
C PHE A 451 5.40 -5.67 1.71
N ALA A 452 5.94 -6.26 2.77
CA ALA A 452 5.47 -7.55 3.27
C ALA A 452 3.99 -7.48 3.70
N ASN A 453 3.53 -6.38 4.30
CA ASN A 453 2.11 -6.21 4.62
C ASN A 453 1.22 -6.14 3.38
N VAL A 454 1.66 -5.49 2.28
CA VAL A 454 0.93 -5.51 1.00
C VAL A 454 0.83 -6.94 0.46
N LEU A 455 1.92 -7.71 0.52
CA LEU A 455 1.93 -9.13 0.16
C LEU A 455 0.94 -9.96 0.99
N VAL A 456 0.92 -9.76 2.32
CA VAL A 456 -0.01 -10.45 3.23
C VAL A 456 -1.47 -10.07 2.93
N SER A 457 -1.77 -8.79 2.63
CA SER A 457 -3.10 -8.37 2.19
C SER A 457 -3.52 -9.08 0.90
N GLY A 458 -2.61 -9.23 -0.06
CA GLY A 458 -2.85 -10.02 -1.27
C GLY A 458 -3.14 -11.49 -0.99
N ILE A 459 -2.44 -12.10 -0.03
CA ILE A 459 -2.72 -13.46 0.44
C ILE A 459 -4.10 -13.52 1.09
N ASN A 460 -4.47 -12.54 1.92
CA ASN A 460 -5.78 -12.51 2.57
C ASN A 460 -6.94 -12.46 1.54
N LEU A 461 -6.75 -11.80 0.40
CA LEU A 461 -7.73 -11.79 -0.69
C LEU A 461 -7.99 -13.19 -1.30
N THR A 462 -7.07 -14.15 -1.13
CA THR A 462 -7.29 -15.54 -1.57
C THR A 462 -8.38 -16.26 -0.78
N SER A 463 -8.78 -15.76 0.38
CA SER A 463 -9.94 -16.28 1.13
C SER A 463 -11.24 -16.24 0.34
N ASN A 464 -11.33 -15.32 -0.63
CA ASN A 464 -12.48 -15.21 -1.54
C ASN A 464 -12.34 -16.05 -2.82
N VAL A 465 -11.31 -16.90 -2.90
CA VAL A 465 -11.02 -17.77 -4.05
C VAL A 465 -11.31 -19.22 -3.64
N ASP A 466 -12.10 -19.93 -4.44
CA ASP A 466 -12.21 -21.38 -4.28
C ASP A 466 -10.91 -22.04 -4.73
N LEU A 467 -10.03 -22.30 -3.77
CA LEU A 467 -8.77 -23.02 -3.94
C LEU A 467 -8.97 -24.54 -3.98
N ASN A 468 -10.19 -25.08 -3.97
CA ASN A 468 -10.41 -26.51 -4.24
C ASN A 468 -10.49 -26.78 -5.74
N SER A 469 -11.06 -25.83 -6.49
CA SER A 469 -11.11 -25.81 -7.95
C SER A 469 -9.73 -26.04 -8.59
N ARG A 470 -9.65 -27.03 -9.49
CA ARG A 470 -8.44 -27.30 -10.28
C ARG A 470 -8.14 -26.14 -11.20
N ARG A 471 -9.17 -25.56 -11.82
CA ARG A 471 -9.06 -24.39 -12.70
C ARG A 471 -8.42 -23.21 -11.98
N ASN A 472 -8.92 -22.83 -10.81
CA ASN A 472 -8.42 -21.66 -10.08
C ASN A 472 -6.97 -21.86 -9.62
N LYS A 473 -6.62 -23.05 -9.11
CA LYS A 473 -5.21 -23.39 -8.79
C LYS A 473 -4.30 -23.24 -10.00
N PHE A 474 -4.73 -23.71 -11.17
CA PHE A 474 -3.92 -23.63 -12.40
C PHE A 474 -3.71 -22.17 -12.84
N ILE A 475 -4.77 -21.36 -12.83
CA ILE A 475 -4.68 -19.92 -13.14
C ILE A 475 -3.69 -19.24 -12.18
N MET A 476 -3.83 -19.47 -10.87
CA MET A 476 -2.93 -18.88 -9.87
C MET A 476 -1.49 -19.34 -10.07
N ALA A 477 -1.26 -20.65 -10.21
CA ALA A 477 0.08 -21.21 -10.34
C ALA A 477 0.83 -20.65 -11.55
N LEU A 478 0.22 -20.65 -12.74
CA LEU A 478 0.89 -20.19 -13.96
C LEU A 478 1.11 -18.68 -13.95
N SER A 479 0.14 -17.91 -13.47
CA SER A 479 0.23 -16.45 -13.40
C SER A 479 1.27 -15.99 -12.38
N LEU A 480 1.31 -16.62 -11.19
CA LEU A 480 2.32 -16.37 -10.18
C LEU A 480 3.71 -16.82 -10.64
N ALA A 481 3.84 -17.99 -11.29
CA ALA A 481 5.12 -18.47 -11.77
C ALA A 481 5.78 -17.49 -12.75
N ILE A 482 5.02 -17.00 -13.73
CA ILE A 482 5.55 -16.06 -14.73
C ILE A 482 5.73 -14.66 -14.10
N GLY A 483 4.73 -14.16 -13.37
CA GLY A 483 4.81 -12.82 -12.77
C GLY A 483 5.91 -12.70 -11.71
N ALA A 484 6.04 -13.69 -10.82
CA ALA A 484 7.11 -13.73 -9.83
C ALA A 484 8.46 -14.01 -10.50
N GLY A 485 8.49 -14.85 -11.54
CA GLY A 485 9.70 -15.09 -12.34
C GLY A 485 10.26 -13.80 -12.97
N VAL A 486 9.39 -12.99 -13.59
CA VAL A 486 9.75 -11.65 -14.09
C VAL A 486 10.21 -10.75 -12.96
N THR A 487 9.54 -10.79 -11.81
CA THR A 487 9.89 -9.96 -10.65
C THR A 487 11.27 -10.29 -10.08
N VAL A 488 11.59 -11.58 -9.97
CA VAL A 488 12.89 -12.07 -9.49
C VAL A 488 13.99 -11.83 -10.52
N TRP A 489 13.67 -11.97 -11.81
CA TRP A 489 14.62 -11.79 -12.90
C TRP A 489 14.08 -10.88 -14.01
N PRO A 490 13.97 -9.55 -13.75
CA PRO A 490 13.40 -8.61 -14.72
C PRO A 490 14.26 -8.49 -15.99
N TYR A 491 15.57 -8.79 -15.87
CA TYR A 491 16.55 -8.80 -16.97
C TYR A 491 16.32 -9.87 -18.04
N ALA A 492 15.31 -10.74 -17.88
CA ALA A 492 14.87 -11.62 -18.96
C ALA A 492 14.39 -10.81 -20.18
N PHE A 493 13.76 -9.65 -19.95
CA PHE A 493 13.05 -8.86 -20.96
C PHE A 493 13.48 -7.39 -21.05
N GLN A 494 14.48 -6.98 -20.25
CA GLN A 494 15.09 -5.66 -20.37
C GLN A 494 16.13 -5.63 -21.49
N ASP A 495 16.14 -4.54 -22.26
CA ASP A 495 17.18 -4.25 -23.25
C ASP A 495 18.52 -3.88 -22.59
N MET A 496 18.49 -3.49 -21.31
CA MET A 496 19.68 -3.25 -20.51
C MET A 496 20.22 -4.57 -19.98
N ARG A 497 21.31 -5.04 -20.56
CA ARG A 497 22.22 -5.90 -19.84
C ARG A 497 23.59 -5.26 -19.81
N ALA A 498 24.04 -4.92 -18.61
CA ALA A 498 25.34 -4.30 -18.31
C ALA A 498 26.55 -5.21 -18.62
N SER A 499 26.34 -6.30 -19.37
CA SER A 499 27.33 -7.34 -19.64
C SER A 499 27.45 -7.56 -21.15
N PRO A 500 28.67 -7.55 -21.71
CA PRO A 500 28.93 -7.95 -23.09
C PRO A 500 28.48 -9.38 -23.43
N TYR A 501 28.21 -10.21 -22.42
CA TYR A 501 27.92 -11.64 -22.58
C TYR A 501 26.45 -11.98 -22.74
N THR A 502 25.58 -10.98 -22.91
CA THR A 502 24.14 -11.21 -22.91
C THR A 502 23.44 -10.42 -24.01
N ALA A 503 22.60 -11.09 -24.81
CA ALA A 503 21.85 -10.46 -25.89
C ALA A 503 20.71 -9.58 -25.36
N ALA A 504 20.38 -8.48 -26.04
CA ALA A 504 19.17 -7.71 -25.77
C ALA A 504 17.94 -8.52 -26.18
N PHE A 505 16.84 -8.40 -25.42
CA PHE A 505 15.59 -9.08 -25.75
C PHE A 505 15.04 -8.60 -27.10
N TRP A 506 15.12 -7.30 -27.37
CA TRP A 506 14.74 -6.72 -28.66
C TRP A 506 15.77 -5.69 -29.12
N THR A 507 16.77 -6.14 -29.88
CA THR A 507 17.76 -5.24 -30.49
C THR A 507 17.10 -4.30 -31.50
N CYS A 508 17.32 -2.98 -31.35
CA CYS A 508 16.70 -1.96 -32.17
C CYS A 508 17.71 -0.86 -32.58
N ALA A 509 18.79 -1.25 -33.25
CA ALA A 509 19.85 -0.32 -33.68
C ALA A 509 19.33 0.69 -34.73
N ASP A 510 18.63 0.21 -35.75
CA ASP A 510 18.15 1.02 -36.90
C ASP A 510 16.62 1.25 -36.89
N CYS A 511 16.00 1.24 -35.70
CA CYS A 511 14.55 1.35 -35.59
C CYS A 511 14.03 2.77 -35.79
N SER A 512 12.87 2.89 -36.46
CA SER A 512 12.10 4.15 -36.49
C SER A 512 11.66 4.56 -35.09
N THR A 513 11.38 5.85 -34.88
CA THR A 513 10.91 6.37 -33.58
C THR A 513 9.67 5.63 -33.08
N VAL A 514 8.76 5.24 -33.97
CA VAL A 514 7.55 4.47 -33.64
C VAL A 514 7.91 3.08 -33.13
N MET A 515 8.82 2.38 -33.81
CA MET A 515 9.24 1.04 -33.43
C MET A 515 10.03 1.04 -32.11
N LYS A 516 10.86 2.07 -31.89
CA LYS A 516 11.52 2.31 -30.60
C LYS A 516 10.48 2.51 -29.48
N GLY A 517 9.43 3.29 -29.75
CA GLY A 517 8.33 3.50 -28.80
C GLY A 517 7.58 2.21 -28.45
N VAL A 518 7.21 1.41 -29.45
CA VAL A 518 6.55 0.11 -29.24
C VAL A 518 7.44 -0.84 -28.45
N ARG A 519 8.71 -0.95 -28.84
CA ARG A 519 9.70 -1.77 -28.12
C ARG A 519 9.83 -1.33 -26.66
N ASN A 520 10.02 -0.04 -26.41
CA ASN A 520 10.18 0.48 -25.06
C ASN A 520 8.92 0.16 -24.22
N GLY A 521 7.72 0.31 -24.79
CA GLY A 521 6.48 -0.03 -24.09
C GLY A 521 6.35 -1.52 -23.79
N VAL A 522 6.71 -2.38 -24.74
CA VAL A 522 6.75 -3.84 -24.54
C VAL A 522 7.80 -4.21 -23.48
N SER A 523 8.97 -3.58 -23.49
CA SER A 523 10.02 -3.84 -22.50
C SER A 523 9.59 -3.40 -21.09
N ILE A 524 8.97 -2.23 -20.93
CA ILE A 524 8.42 -1.79 -19.64
C ILE A 524 7.36 -2.78 -19.15
N PHE A 525 6.43 -3.18 -20.02
CA PHE A 525 5.39 -4.16 -19.69
C PHE A 525 5.97 -5.51 -19.25
N LEU A 526 6.87 -6.09 -20.06
CA LEU A 526 7.46 -7.41 -19.80
C LEU A 526 8.43 -7.42 -18.63
N SER A 527 8.98 -6.27 -18.26
CA SER A 527 9.85 -6.12 -17.08
C SER A 527 9.08 -5.87 -15.80
N THR A 528 7.76 -5.69 -15.88
CA THR A 528 6.88 -5.41 -14.73
C THR A 528 6.09 -6.66 -14.36
N GLY A 529 6.58 -7.40 -13.37
CA GLY A 529 6.08 -8.76 -13.08
C GLY A 529 4.61 -8.86 -12.72
N TYR A 530 4.06 -7.92 -11.95
CA TYR A 530 2.62 -7.91 -11.64
C TYR A 530 1.77 -7.57 -12.87
N CYS A 531 2.23 -6.73 -13.81
CA CYS A 531 1.52 -6.49 -15.06
C CYS A 531 1.41 -7.77 -15.89
N VAL A 532 2.52 -8.48 -16.07
CA VAL A 532 2.57 -9.74 -16.82
C VAL A 532 1.68 -10.80 -16.16
N GLY A 533 1.83 -11.00 -14.85
CA GLY A 533 1.04 -11.98 -14.11
C GLY A 533 -0.47 -11.68 -14.14
N THR A 534 -0.86 -10.40 -14.04
CA THR A 534 -2.27 -9.98 -14.12
C THR A 534 -2.87 -10.27 -15.50
N VAL A 535 -2.17 -9.90 -16.57
CA VAL A 535 -2.65 -10.17 -17.94
C VAL A 535 -2.77 -11.67 -18.19
N ILE A 536 -1.80 -12.46 -17.74
CA ILE A 536 -1.86 -13.93 -17.86
C ILE A 536 -3.05 -14.48 -17.07
N ALA A 537 -3.29 -14.01 -15.86
CA ALA A 537 -4.44 -14.41 -15.06
C ALA A 537 -5.77 -14.10 -15.77
N MET A 538 -5.89 -12.92 -16.38
CA MET A 538 -7.05 -12.52 -17.18
C MET A 538 -7.24 -13.41 -18.40
N LEU A 539 -6.17 -13.67 -19.16
CA LEU A 539 -6.22 -14.52 -20.35
C LEU A 539 -6.60 -15.96 -20.00
N LEU A 540 -5.98 -16.54 -18.98
CA LEU A 540 -6.29 -17.89 -18.52
C LEU A 540 -7.72 -17.98 -17.97
N ASN A 541 -8.17 -16.97 -17.24
CA ASN A 541 -9.55 -16.92 -16.76
C ASN A 541 -10.57 -16.84 -17.92
N ALA A 542 -10.22 -16.19 -19.03
CA ALA A 542 -11.08 -16.10 -20.20
C ALA A 542 -11.09 -17.39 -21.04
N ILE A 543 -9.95 -18.09 -21.15
CA ILE A 543 -9.78 -19.26 -22.03
C ILE A 543 -10.18 -20.57 -21.34
N LEU A 544 -9.89 -20.72 -20.04
CA LEU A 544 -10.09 -21.99 -19.35
C LEU A 544 -11.57 -22.23 -19.01
N PRO A 545 -12.13 -23.40 -19.39
CA PRO A 545 -13.51 -23.75 -19.09
C PRO A 545 -13.72 -23.86 -17.57
N GLY A 546 -14.93 -23.57 -17.11
CA GLY A 546 -15.32 -23.76 -15.71
C GLY A 546 -15.21 -25.23 -15.28
N ASP A 547 -14.90 -25.48 -14.01
CA ASP A 547 -14.94 -26.83 -13.47
C ASP A 547 -16.40 -27.35 -13.52
N ALA A 548 -16.59 -28.61 -13.91
CA ALA A 548 -17.91 -29.22 -13.88
C ALA A 548 -18.41 -29.31 -12.43
N PRO A 549 -19.69 -29.02 -12.16
CA PRO A 549 -20.23 -29.19 -10.82
C PRO A 549 -20.11 -30.66 -10.42
N VAL A 550 -19.49 -30.92 -9.28
CA VAL A 550 -19.44 -32.26 -8.70
C VAL A 550 -20.83 -32.55 -8.15
N ALA A 551 -21.58 -33.45 -8.80
CA ALA A 551 -22.79 -34.00 -8.22
C ALA A 551 -22.38 -34.97 -7.11
N TYR A 552 -22.62 -34.58 -5.87
CA TYR A 552 -22.52 -35.50 -4.74
C TYR A 552 -23.83 -36.30 -4.69
N ASP A 553 -23.74 -37.61 -4.55
CA ASP A 553 -24.90 -38.44 -4.25
C ASP A 553 -25.42 -38.04 -2.86
N ASP A 554 -26.74 -38.04 -2.63
CA ASP A 554 -27.35 -37.52 -1.38
C ASP A 554 -26.74 -38.14 -0.10
N HIS A 555 -26.21 -39.36 -0.23
CA HIS A 555 -25.52 -40.10 0.82
C HIS A 555 -24.12 -39.55 1.16
N ASP A 556 -23.40 -38.97 0.20
CA ASP A 556 -22.06 -38.38 0.39
C ASP A 556 -22.14 -36.94 0.92
N THR A 557 -23.20 -36.20 0.60
CA THR A 557 -23.47 -34.86 1.17
C THR A 557 -23.63 -34.91 2.69
N MET A 558 -24.24 -35.97 3.23
CA MET A 558 -24.35 -36.14 4.68
C MET A 558 -23.00 -36.42 5.36
N VAL A 559 -22.07 -37.11 4.68
CA VAL A 559 -20.73 -37.40 5.23
C VAL A 559 -19.87 -36.13 5.21
N VAL A 560 -19.90 -35.37 4.11
CA VAL A 560 -19.12 -34.12 3.97
C VAL A 560 -19.63 -33.02 4.92
N HIS A 561 -20.95 -32.89 5.12
CA HIS A 561 -21.49 -31.95 6.11
C HIS A 561 -21.20 -32.38 7.54
N LYS A 562 -21.19 -33.68 7.83
CA LYS A 562 -20.88 -34.20 9.17
C LYS A 562 -19.41 -34.05 9.50
N GLU A 563 -18.50 -34.28 8.56
CA GLU A 563 -17.05 -34.01 8.74
C GLU A 563 -16.77 -32.51 8.93
N LYS A 564 -17.35 -31.61 8.11
CA LYS A 564 -17.19 -30.16 8.32
C LYS A 564 -17.73 -29.68 9.67
N SER A 565 -18.90 -30.17 10.10
CA SER A 565 -19.45 -29.82 11.42
C SER A 565 -18.59 -30.36 12.58
N PHE A 566 -17.95 -31.51 12.40
CA PHE A 566 -17.11 -32.11 13.43
C PHE A 566 -15.81 -31.32 13.64
N TYR A 567 -15.20 -30.80 12.56
CA TYR A 567 -14.03 -29.91 12.67
C TYR A 567 -14.39 -28.53 13.25
N ASP A 568 -15.54 -27.95 12.87
CA ASP A 568 -15.98 -26.65 13.40
C ASP A 568 -16.37 -26.72 14.90
N ASP A 569 -16.91 -27.85 15.38
CA ASP A 569 -17.27 -28.03 16.78
C ASP A 569 -16.08 -28.39 17.69
N GLU A 570 -15.02 -29.05 17.19
CA GLU A 570 -13.78 -29.25 17.95
C GLU A 570 -13.02 -27.92 18.16
N GLU A 571 -12.88 -27.08 17.13
CA GLU A 571 -12.28 -25.73 17.28
C GLU A 571 -13.08 -24.85 18.26
N ARG A 572 -14.40 -25.02 18.32
CA ARG A 572 -15.26 -24.24 19.23
C ARG A 572 -15.19 -24.71 20.68
N ASN A 573 -14.91 -25.99 20.90
CA ASN A 573 -14.86 -26.58 22.24
C ASN A 573 -13.49 -26.44 22.92
N ASP A 574 -12.40 -26.36 22.14
CA ASP A 574 -11.06 -26.11 22.71
C ASP A 574 -10.89 -24.67 23.22
N VAL A 575 -11.65 -23.71 22.71
CA VAL A 575 -11.66 -22.32 23.22
C VAL A 575 -12.42 -22.19 24.56
N LYS A 576 -13.23 -23.17 24.97
CA LYS A 576 -14.07 -23.09 26.18
C LYS A 576 -13.53 -23.83 27.41
N LYS A 577 -12.40 -24.55 27.31
CA LYS A 577 -11.93 -25.41 28.41
C LYS A 577 -10.94 -24.78 29.39
N GLU A 578 -10.56 -23.52 29.24
CA GLU A 578 -9.67 -22.86 30.21
C GLU A 578 -10.41 -21.87 31.12
N THR A 579 -11.13 -22.39 32.12
CA THR A 579 -11.31 -21.71 33.42
C THR A 579 -11.80 -22.72 34.47
N PRO A 580 -11.13 -22.87 35.63
CA PRO A 580 -11.54 -23.85 36.63
C PRO A 580 -12.71 -23.33 37.47
N ALA A 581 -13.58 -24.27 37.82
CA ALA A 581 -14.74 -24.14 38.69
C ALA A 581 -14.36 -23.74 40.12
N ASP A 582 -15.21 -22.92 40.75
CA ASP A 582 -15.33 -22.86 42.21
C ASP A 582 -16.79 -22.60 42.62
N GLY A 583 -17.35 -23.57 43.35
CA GLY A 583 -18.14 -23.35 44.56
C GLY A 583 -19.62 -22.95 44.50
N SER A 584 -20.45 -23.77 45.17
CA SER A 584 -21.75 -23.51 45.83
C SER A 584 -23.00 -23.35 44.94
N GLU A 585 -24.21 -23.79 45.30
CA GLU A 585 -24.82 -24.79 46.20
C GLU A 585 -26.34 -24.66 45.90
N GLU A 586 -27.10 -25.77 46.07
CA GLU A 586 -28.57 -25.83 46.28
C GLU A 586 -29.52 -25.34 45.14
N SER A 587 -30.70 -25.90 44.86
CA SER A 587 -31.55 -26.96 45.43
C SER A 587 -32.70 -27.27 44.44
N ASP A 588 -33.26 -28.48 44.56
CA ASP A 588 -34.45 -29.09 43.94
C ASP A 588 -35.62 -28.21 43.41
N GLU A 589 -36.23 -28.60 42.28
CA GLU A 589 -37.64 -29.08 42.24
C GLU A 589 -38.08 -29.70 40.89
N LYS A 590 -38.59 -30.95 40.97
CA LYS A 590 -39.73 -31.65 40.27
C LYS A 590 -40.41 -31.01 39.04
N ALA A 591 -41.17 -31.69 38.17
CA ALA A 591 -41.40 -33.08 37.73
C ALA A 591 -42.53 -33.00 36.67
N GLU A 592 -42.34 -33.71 35.55
CA GLU A 592 -43.34 -34.36 34.67
C GLU A 592 -44.45 -33.59 33.87
N PRO A 593 -44.98 -34.21 32.78
CA PRO A 593 -45.58 -33.56 31.62
C PRO A 593 -47.11 -33.77 31.48
N GLU A 594 -47.77 -33.01 30.60
CA GLU A 594 -49.16 -33.28 30.18
C GLU A 594 -49.35 -33.19 28.67
N ALA A 595 -50.06 -34.19 28.16
CA ALA A 595 -50.47 -34.38 26.77
C ALA A 595 -51.95 -34.03 26.59
N ALA A 596 -52.32 -33.62 25.37
CA ALA A 596 -53.62 -33.77 24.67
C ALA A 596 -53.88 -32.55 23.76
N ALA A 597 -54.61 -32.57 22.65
CA ALA A 597 -55.07 -33.55 21.65
C ALA A 597 -55.97 -32.74 20.68
N ALA A 598 -55.96 -33.10 19.39
CA ALA A 598 -56.98 -32.81 18.35
C ALA A 598 -57.15 -31.32 17.92
N THR A 599 -57.40 -30.96 16.66
CA THR A 599 -58.26 -31.55 15.60
C THR A 599 -57.79 -31.15 14.20
N ALA A 600 -58.20 -31.97 13.22
CA ALA A 600 -57.87 -31.97 11.81
C ALA A 600 -58.66 -30.97 10.91
N ASP A 601 -58.07 -30.73 9.74
CA ASP A 601 -58.61 -30.59 8.37
C ASP A 601 -59.80 -29.68 8.04
N LEU A 602 -59.62 -28.88 6.99
CA LEU A 602 -60.56 -28.73 5.87
C LEU A 602 -59.88 -28.03 4.67
N GLU A 603 -59.72 -28.78 3.57
CA GLU A 603 -59.46 -28.29 2.21
C GLU A 603 -60.76 -27.77 1.56
N ALA A 604 -60.62 -26.72 0.73
CA ALA A 604 -61.32 -26.54 -0.54
C ALA A 604 -60.54 -25.56 -1.42
#